data_AF-A0A7V3CU74-F1
#
_entry.id   AF-A0A7V3CU74-F1
#
_cell.length_a   1.000
_cell.length_b   1.000
_cell.length_c   1.000
_cell.angle_alpha   90.00
_cell.angle_beta   90.00
_cell.angle_gamma   90.00
#
_symmetry.space_group_name_H-M   'P 1'
#
loop_
_entity.id
_entity.type
_entity.pdbx_description
1 polymer ?
#
loop_
_entity_poly.entity_id
_entity_poly.type
_entity_poly.pdbx_seq_one_letter_code
_entity_poly.pdbx_strand_id
1 'polypeptide(L)'
;MFVIKRDGTRESVKFDKITARIQKLSYSLDPTHVDPIQVAKKVIDGVYDGVTTSELDNLAAETAASLTVRHPDYALLASRIAVSNLHKNTIKSFSKTVEALYNYIDPKTNLRAQLIADDVYEIVQKNALLLDSSIIYDRDFGYDYFGFKTLERSYLLKMHGQVAERPQHMLMRVAVGIHKEDIEAAIQTYNLMSERWFTHATPTLFNAGTPKPQMSSCFLLQVKEDSIDGIYDTLKNCAKISQSAGGIGISIHNVRATGSYIKGTNGTSNGIIPMLKVYNETARYVDQGGGKRKGSIAVYLEPWHADIYEFLDIRKNHGKEEMRARDLFTALWIPDLFMKRVEAEGDWSLMCPNECPGLSDCHSEEFEKLYIKYESEGKFRKQIKARELWAAIIDAQIETGNPYMLFKDAANSKSNQKNLGTIKSSNLCTEIIEYTSADEVAVCNLASIALPRFVDEKTGTFDHQKLFDITYVATKNLNKII
;
A
#
# COMPACT_ATOMS: atom_id res chain seq x y z
N MET A 1 2.99 24.37 -40.55
CA MET A 1 3.33 23.50 -39.40
C MET A 1 2.98 22.06 -39.75
N PHE A 2 3.90 21.15 -39.45
CA PHE A 2 3.76 19.71 -39.63
C PHE A 2 3.81 18.99 -38.28
N VAL A 3 3.04 17.92 -38.15
CA VAL A 3 3.17 16.96 -37.06
C VAL A 3 3.88 15.70 -37.53
N ILE A 4 4.57 15.02 -36.63
CA ILE A 4 5.20 13.72 -36.86
C ILE A 4 4.25 12.62 -36.37
N LYS A 5 3.82 11.75 -37.28
CA LYS A 5 3.00 10.59 -36.94
C LYS A 5 3.82 9.53 -36.20
N ARG A 6 3.12 8.57 -35.59
CA ARG A 6 3.71 7.41 -34.91
C ARG A 6 4.57 6.54 -35.84
N ASP A 7 4.27 6.54 -37.14
CA ASP A 7 5.06 5.84 -38.18
C ASP A 7 6.24 6.68 -38.69
N GLY A 8 6.50 7.86 -38.11
CA GLY A 8 7.56 8.79 -38.51
C GLY A 8 7.20 9.71 -39.68
N THR A 9 6.05 9.54 -40.32
CA THR A 9 5.65 10.38 -41.46
C THR A 9 5.24 11.79 -41.03
N ARG A 10 5.56 12.78 -41.87
CA ARG A 10 5.14 14.18 -41.65
C ARG A 10 3.77 14.42 -42.25
N GLU A 11 2.85 15.00 -41.49
CA GLU A 11 1.55 15.44 -41.98
C GLU A 11 1.30 16.91 -41.61
N SER A 12 0.67 17.66 -42.51
CA SER A 12 0.24 19.03 -42.23
C SER A 12 -0.78 19.06 -41.09
N VAL A 13 -0.62 20.00 -40.14
CA VAL A 13 -1.58 20.21 -39.04
C VAL A 13 -2.95 20.58 -39.63
N LYS A 14 -3.98 19.78 -39.33
CA LYS A 14 -5.37 20.05 -39.72
C LYS A 14 -6.24 20.17 -38.48
N PHE A 15 -6.78 21.36 -38.24
CA PHE A 15 -7.63 21.63 -37.07
C PHE A 15 -8.82 20.67 -36.99
N ASP A 16 -9.52 20.47 -38.10
CA ASP A 16 -10.69 19.60 -38.16
C ASP A 16 -10.38 18.16 -37.72
N LYS A 17 -9.15 17.68 -37.95
CA LYS A 17 -8.74 16.34 -37.50
C LYS A 17 -8.55 16.25 -35.99
N ILE A 18 -8.03 17.30 -35.36
CA ILE A 18 -7.87 17.35 -33.90
C ILE A 18 -9.25 17.43 -33.25
N THR A 19 -10.09 18.35 -33.71
CA THR A 19 -11.45 18.54 -33.22
C THR A 19 -12.30 17.28 -33.40
N ALA A 20 -12.33 16.68 -34.59
CA ALA A 20 -13.11 15.47 -34.86
C ALA A 20 -12.68 14.30 -33.96
N ARG A 21 -11.39 14.22 -33.63
CA ARG A 21 -10.88 13.19 -32.73
C ARG A 21 -11.36 13.39 -31.30
N ILE A 22 -11.25 14.60 -30.75
CA ILE A 22 -11.71 14.90 -29.38
C ILE A 22 -13.23 14.71 -29.31
N GLN A 23 -13.97 15.16 -30.34
CA GLN A 23 -15.42 15.01 -30.42
C GLN A 23 -15.85 13.54 -30.47
N LYS A 24 -15.14 12.68 -31.20
CA LYS A 24 -15.41 11.23 -31.19
C LYS A 24 -15.31 10.61 -29.79
N LEU A 25 -14.49 11.16 -28.90
CA LEU A 25 -14.30 10.67 -27.52
C LEU A 25 -15.26 11.30 -26.52
N SER A 26 -16.08 12.26 -26.94
CA SER A 26 -17.05 12.98 -26.09
C SER A 26 -18.44 12.31 -26.01
N TYR A 27 -18.56 11.04 -26.41
CA TYR A 27 -19.83 10.31 -26.36
C TYR A 27 -20.39 10.22 -24.93
N SER A 28 -21.70 10.41 -24.78
CA SER A 28 -22.40 10.32 -23.48
C SER A 28 -21.84 11.25 -22.39
N LEU A 29 -21.17 12.34 -22.77
CA LEU A 29 -20.83 13.45 -21.88
C LEU A 29 -21.90 14.53 -21.99
N ASP A 30 -22.04 15.39 -20.97
CA ASP A 30 -23.00 16.49 -21.01
C ASP A 30 -22.65 17.50 -22.14
N PRO A 31 -23.46 17.59 -23.21
CA PRO A 31 -23.17 18.44 -24.36
C PRO A 31 -23.34 19.95 -24.06
N THR A 32 -23.99 20.28 -22.95
CA THR A 32 -24.22 21.67 -22.51
C THR A 32 -22.96 22.24 -21.85
N HIS A 33 -22.23 21.39 -21.12
CA HIS A 33 -21.10 21.80 -20.30
C HIS A 33 -19.74 21.39 -20.89
N VAL A 34 -19.69 20.30 -21.65
CA VAL A 34 -18.47 19.81 -22.30
C VAL A 34 -18.45 20.24 -23.77
N ASP A 35 -17.50 21.12 -24.09
CA ASP A 35 -17.23 21.59 -25.45
C ASP A 35 -15.87 21.06 -25.95
N PRO A 36 -15.87 20.00 -26.78
CA PRO A 36 -14.68 19.48 -27.44
C PRO A 36 -13.92 20.52 -28.27
N ILE A 37 -14.62 21.51 -28.83
CA ILE A 37 -14.04 22.55 -29.68
C ILE A 37 -13.20 23.51 -28.82
N GLN A 38 -13.66 23.82 -27.61
CA GLN A 38 -12.90 24.61 -26.66
C GLN A 38 -11.58 23.94 -26.26
N VAL A 39 -11.58 22.61 -26.07
CA VAL A 39 -10.34 21.85 -25.84
C VAL A 39 -9.44 21.96 -27.07
N ALA A 40 -9.97 21.68 -28.27
CA ALA A 40 -9.20 21.71 -29.50
C ALA A 40 -8.55 23.08 -29.76
N LYS A 41 -9.27 24.19 -29.53
CA LYS A 41 -8.75 25.56 -29.66
C LYS A 41 -7.52 25.78 -28.77
N LYS A 42 -7.63 25.44 -27.48
CA LYS A 42 -6.52 25.59 -26.52
C LYS A 42 -5.31 24.72 -26.87
N VAL A 43 -5.54 23.52 -27.43
CA VAL A 43 -4.47 22.62 -27.86
C VAL A 43 -3.67 23.21 -29.01
N ILE A 44 -4.33 23.87 -29.98
CA ILE A 44 -3.66 24.51 -31.12
C ILE A 44 -2.61 25.53 -30.67
N ASP A 45 -2.94 26.33 -29.65
CA ASP A 45 -2.05 27.38 -29.17
C ASP A 45 -0.71 26.82 -28.65
N GLY A 46 -0.68 25.54 -28.25
CA GLY A 46 0.52 24.81 -27.85
C GLY A 46 1.20 23.99 -28.95
N VAL A 47 0.72 24.04 -30.20
CA VAL A 47 1.30 23.28 -31.33
C VAL A 47 2.51 24.02 -31.90
N TYR A 48 3.62 23.30 -32.06
CA TYR A 48 4.82 23.77 -32.75
C TYR A 48 5.21 22.82 -33.91
N ASP A 49 6.05 23.31 -34.82
CA ASP A 49 6.49 22.52 -35.97
C ASP A 49 7.33 21.30 -35.53
N GLY A 50 6.97 20.11 -36.00
CA GLY A 50 7.64 18.87 -35.65
C GLY A 50 7.09 18.17 -34.40
N VAL A 51 6.06 18.70 -33.73
CA VAL A 51 5.41 18.02 -32.60
C VAL A 51 4.90 16.63 -33.01
N THR A 52 5.09 15.63 -32.16
CA THR A 52 4.59 14.28 -32.45
C THR A 52 3.09 14.17 -32.17
N THR A 53 2.41 13.29 -32.89
CA THR A 53 0.98 13.01 -32.64
C THR A 53 0.71 12.41 -31.25
N SER A 54 1.72 11.86 -30.57
CA SER A 54 1.60 11.37 -29.19
C SER A 54 1.67 12.51 -28.18
N GLU A 55 2.62 13.45 -28.35
CA GLU A 55 2.71 14.66 -27.54
C GLU A 55 1.45 15.52 -27.67
N LEU A 56 0.90 15.63 -28.88
CA LEU A 56 -0.34 16.34 -29.13
C LEU A 56 -1.53 15.74 -28.37
N ASP A 57 -1.64 14.41 -28.33
CA ASP A 57 -2.69 13.73 -27.58
C ASP A 57 -2.51 13.90 -26.07
N ASN A 58 -1.26 13.93 -25.57
CA ASN A 58 -0.96 14.21 -24.16
C ASN A 58 -1.36 15.64 -23.78
N LEU A 59 -0.98 16.63 -24.61
CA LEU A 59 -1.37 18.03 -24.42
C LEU A 59 -2.90 18.18 -24.41
N ALA A 60 -3.61 17.48 -25.31
CA ALA A 60 -5.07 17.48 -25.34
C ALA A 60 -5.69 16.88 -24.08
N ALA A 61 -5.13 15.79 -23.57
CA ALA A 61 -5.59 15.18 -22.32
C ALA A 61 -5.34 16.11 -21.11
N GLU A 62 -4.16 16.72 -21.00
CA GLU A 62 -3.83 17.67 -19.93
C GLU A 62 -4.71 18.92 -19.99
N THR A 63 -4.94 19.45 -21.20
CA THR A 63 -5.83 20.59 -21.43
C THR A 63 -7.26 20.26 -21.00
N ALA A 64 -7.79 19.09 -21.40
CA ALA A 64 -9.10 18.65 -20.95
C ALA A 64 -9.15 18.47 -19.43
N ALA A 65 -8.12 17.88 -18.81
CA ALA A 65 -8.06 17.69 -17.36
C ALA A 65 -8.09 19.03 -16.60
N SER A 66 -7.45 20.07 -17.13
CA SER A 66 -7.48 21.43 -16.55
C SER A 66 -8.89 22.05 -16.54
N LEU A 67 -9.81 21.57 -17.38
CA LEU A 67 -11.19 22.05 -17.46
C LEU A 67 -12.13 21.30 -16.50
N THR A 68 -11.64 20.34 -15.72
CA THR A 68 -12.43 19.62 -14.70
C THR A 68 -13.08 20.56 -13.69
N VAL A 69 -12.43 21.69 -13.37
CA VAL A 69 -12.99 22.76 -12.52
C VAL A 69 -14.26 23.40 -13.09
N ARG A 70 -14.55 23.23 -14.39
CA ARG A 70 -15.81 23.68 -15.01
C ARG A 70 -16.90 22.63 -14.94
N HIS A 71 -16.56 21.38 -15.25
CA HIS A 71 -17.48 20.25 -15.23
C HIS A 71 -16.71 18.92 -15.07
N PRO A 72 -17.16 17.98 -14.23
CA PRO A 72 -16.44 16.72 -13.97
C PRO A 72 -16.23 15.85 -15.22
N ASP A 73 -17.14 15.88 -16.20
CA ASP A 73 -17.01 15.11 -17.45
C ASP A 73 -15.76 15.45 -18.27
N TYR A 74 -15.15 16.62 -18.06
CA TYR A 74 -13.85 16.92 -18.68
C TYR A 74 -12.73 16.00 -18.18
N ALA A 75 -12.78 15.52 -16.93
CA ALA A 75 -11.85 14.50 -16.43
C ALA A 75 -12.03 13.16 -17.17
N LEU A 76 -13.28 12.81 -17.50
CA LEU A 76 -13.56 11.61 -18.29
C LEU A 76 -13.08 11.79 -19.74
N LEU A 77 -13.35 12.94 -20.37
CA LEU A 77 -12.83 13.26 -21.71
C LEU A 77 -11.29 13.19 -21.74
N ALA A 78 -10.62 13.80 -20.77
CA ALA A 78 -9.17 13.79 -20.62
C ALA A 78 -8.62 12.36 -20.54
N SER A 79 -9.23 11.53 -19.69
CA SER A 79 -8.89 10.10 -19.57
C SER A 79 -9.06 9.37 -20.90
N ARG A 80 -10.19 9.58 -21.60
CA ARG A 80 -10.46 8.92 -22.88
C ARG A 80 -9.44 9.29 -23.96
N ILE A 81 -9.00 10.55 -23.99
CA ILE A 81 -7.92 11.00 -24.89
C ILE A 81 -6.61 10.26 -24.55
N ALA A 82 -6.24 10.22 -23.27
CA ALA A 82 -5.02 9.56 -22.81
C ALA A 82 -5.04 8.03 -23.09
N VAL A 83 -6.16 7.36 -22.81
CA VAL A 83 -6.39 5.95 -23.12
C VAL A 83 -6.33 5.69 -24.62
N SER A 84 -6.98 6.53 -25.43
CA SER A 84 -6.90 6.45 -26.90
C SER A 84 -5.47 6.58 -27.40
N ASN A 85 -4.66 7.46 -26.79
CA ASN A 85 -3.23 7.58 -27.09
C ASN A 85 -2.50 6.27 -26.74
N LEU A 86 -2.69 5.75 -25.52
CA LEU A 86 -2.08 4.51 -25.05
C LEU A 86 -2.40 3.33 -25.99
N HIS A 87 -3.67 3.18 -26.40
CA HIS A 87 -4.09 2.10 -27.30
C HIS A 87 -3.40 2.16 -28.66
N LYS A 88 -3.06 3.36 -29.16
CA LYS A 88 -2.32 3.51 -30.42
C LYS A 88 -0.82 3.23 -30.27
N ASN A 89 -0.28 3.29 -29.06
CA ASN A 89 1.12 3.05 -28.75
C ASN A 89 1.37 1.64 -28.16
N THR A 90 0.34 0.81 -28.02
CA THR A 90 0.42 -0.53 -27.41
C THR A 90 -0.15 -1.60 -28.32
N ILE A 91 0.41 -2.81 -28.21
CA ILE A 91 -0.10 -4.00 -28.90
C ILE A 91 -1.53 -4.28 -28.40
N LYS A 92 -2.45 -4.62 -29.31
CA LYS A 92 -3.84 -4.90 -28.92
C LYS A 92 -4.00 -6.26 -28.24
N SER A 93 -3.38 -7.31 -28.76
CA SER A 93 -3.52 -8.69 -28.23
C SER A 93 -2.80 -8.83 -26.88
N PHE A 94 -3.48 -9.41 -25.89
CA PHE A 94 -2.93 -9.64 -24.56
C PHE A 94 -1.85 -10.72 -24.60
N SER A 95 -2.12 -11.85 -25.24
CA SER A 95 -1.15 -12.95 -25.39
C SER A 95 0.16 -12.50 -26.04
N LYS A 96 0.11 -11.64 -27.08
CA LYS A 96 1.30 -11.05 -27.71
C LYS A 96 2.03 -10.06 -26.82
N THR A 97 1.31 -9.25 -26.03
CA THR A 97 1.93 -8.37 -25.04
C THR A 97 2.66 -9.18 -23.97
N VAL A 98 2.05 -10.26 -23.48
CA VAL A 98 2.66 -11.20 -22.51
C VAL A 98 3.91 -11.86 -23.08
N GLU A 99 3.87 -12.32 -24.34
CA GLU A 99 5.03 -12.87 -25.04
C GLU A 99 6.19 -11.85 -25.13
N ALA A 100 5.89 -10.60 -25.48
CA ALA A 100 6.91 -9.55 -25.54
C ALA A 100 7.53 -9.26 -24.16
N LEU A 101 6.71 -9.21 -23.11
CA LEU A 101 7.17 -9.00 -21.72
C LEU A 101 7.99 -10.19 -21.18
N TYR A 102 7.63 -11.41 -21.58
CA TYR A 102 8.37 -12.63 -21.23
C TYR A 102 9.73 -12.67 -21.90
N ASN A 103 9.80 -12.36 -23.19
CA ASN A 103 11.01 -12.34 -23.99
C ASN A 103 11.84 -11.05 -23.81
N TYR A 104 11.55 -10.23 -22.80
CA TYR A 104 12.26 -8.97 -22.57
C TYR A 104 13.74 -9.20 -22.26
N ILE A 105 14.59 -8.49 -23.00
CA ILE A 105 16.04 -8.44 -22.82
C ILE A 105 16.40 -7.04 -22.36
N ASP A 106 17.18 -6.94 -21.28
CA ASP A 106 17.67 -5.65 -20.81
C ASP A 106 18.62 -5.06 -21.88
N PRO A 107 18.32 -3.90 -22.47
CA PRO A 107 19.13 -3.31 -23.54
C PRO A 107 20.54 -2.92 -23.07
N LYS A 108 20.79 -2.81 -21.76
CA LYS A 108 22.10 -2.45 -21.22
C LYS A 108 23.01 -3.65 -21.02
N THR A 109 22.48 -4.74 -20.46
CA THR A 109 23.27 -5.95 -20.18
C THR A 109 23.17 -7.01 -21.26
N ASN A 110 22.20 -6.90 -22.17
CA ASN A 110 21.84 -7.93 -23.15
C ASN A 110 21.51 -9.29 -22.51
N LEU A 111 21.12 -9.28 -21.24
CA LEU A 111 20.69 -10.46 -20.50
C LEU A 111 19.17 -10.54 -20.48
N ARG A 112 18.66 -11.78 -20.41
CA ARG A 112 17.24 -12.05 -20.25
C ARG A 112 16.74 -11.43 -18.93
N ALA A 113 15.74 -10.58 -19.04
CA ALA A 113 15.18 -9.83 -17.91
C ALA A 113 13.64 -9.97 -17.90
N GLN A 114 13.15 -11.21 -18.04
CA GLN A 114 11.73 -11.50 -18.20
C GLN A 114 10.87 -10.83 -17.12
N LEU A 115 9.76 -10.24 -17.55
CA LEU A 115 8.83 -9.54 -16.66
C LEU A 115 7.60 -10.39 -16.28
N ILE A 116 7.45 -11.56 -16.93
CA ILE A 116 6.39 -12.54 -16.69
C ILE A 116 7.04 -13.86 -16.24
N ALA A 117 6.40 -14.56 -15.31
CA ALA A 117 6.84 -15.87 -14.85
C ALA A 117 6.63 -16.94 -15.95
N ASP A 118 7.49 -17.97 -15.95
CA ASP A 118 7.45 -19.05 -16.95
C ASP A 118 6.10 -19.78 -16.97
N ASP A 119 5.58 -20.13 -15.79
CA ASP A 119 4.29 -20.83 -15.64
C ASP A 119 3.10 -20.00 -16.16
N VAL A 120 3.07 -18.70 -15.85
CA VAL A 120 2.02 -17.79 -16.33
C VAL A 120 2.11 -17.59 -17.84
N TYR A 121 3.32 -17.48 -18.39
CA TYR A 121 3.51 -17.38 -19.83
C TYR A 121 2.94 -18.62 -20.54
N GLU A 122 3.29 -19.82 -20.09
CA GLU A 122 2.80 -21.08 -20.66
C GLU A 122 1.27 -21.18 -20.61
N ILE A 123 0.66 -20.86 -19.46
CA ILE A 123 -0.79 -20.84 -19.29
C ILE A 123 -1.46 -19.87 -20.25
N VAL A 124 -0.90 -18.66 -20.40
CA VAL A 124 -1.45 -17.64 -21.31
C VAL A 124 -1.35 -18.10 -22.76
N GLN A 125 -0.22 -18.65 -23.18
CA GLN A 125 -0.04 -19.12 -24.57
C GLN A 125 -0.97 -20.30 -24.90
N LYS A 126 -1.11 -21.26 -23.98
CA LYS A 126 -2.02 -22.40 -24.10
C LYS A 126 -3.49 -21.97 -24.27
N ASN A 127 -3.88 -20.85 -23.67
CA ASN A 127 -5.25 -20.34 -23.66
C ASN A 127 -5.43 -19.01 -24.44
N ALA A 128 -4.48 -18.67 -25.32
CA ALA A 128 -4.35 -17.33 -25.90
C ALA A 128 -5.62 -16.82 -26.58
N LEU A 129 -6.27 -17.65 -27.40
CA LEU A 129 -7.50 -17.27 -28.12
C LEU A 129 -8.65 -16.92 -27.17
N LEU A 130 -8.83 -17.72 -26.11
CA LEU A 130 -9.90 -17.51 -25.13
C LEU A 130 -9.64 -16.25 -24.28
N LEU A 131 -8.40 -16.08 -23.80
CA LEU A 131 -8.04 -14.93 -22.98
C LEU A 131 -8.09 -13.61 -23.78
N ASP A 132 -7.60 -13.61 -25.03
CA ASP A 132 -7.65 -12.42 -25.90
C ASP A 132 -9.09 -12.01 -26.24
N SER A 133 -9.98 -12.98 -26.48
CA SER A 133 -11.38 -12.71 -26.81
C SER A 133 -12.24 -12.32 -25.60
N SER A 134 -11.82 -12.69 -24.38
CA SER A 134 -12.51 -12.33 -23.14
C SER A 134 -12.28 -10.87 -22.73
N ILE A 135 -11.24 -10.21 -23.25
CA ILE A 135 -10.89 -8.84 -22.87
C ILE A 135 -11.77 -7.81 -23.58
N ILE A 136 -12.36 -6.90 -22.80
CA ILE A 136 -13.18 -5.79 -23.29
C ILE A 136 -12.38 -4.48 -23.14
N TYR A 137 -11.70 -4.06 -24.21
CA TYR A 137 -10.87 -2.85 -24.22
C TYR A 137 -11.64 -1.55 -23.99
N ASP A 138 -12.95 -1.54 -24.25
CA ASP A 138 -13.79 -0.36 -24.00
C ASP A 138 -13.86 -0.01 -22.50
N ARG A 139 -13.59 -0.98 -21.61
CA ARG A 139 -13.54 -0.76 -20.16
C ARG A 139 -12.41 0.18 -19.72
N ASP A 140 -11.35 0.33 -20.53
CA ASP A 140 -10.27 1.30 -20.27
C ASP A 140 -10.78 2.75 -20.32
N PHE A 141 -11.83 3.04 -21.09
CA PHE A 141 -12.40 4.40 -21.19
C PHE A 141 -13.30 4.77 -20.00
N GLY A 142 -13.42 3.90 -18.99
CA GLY A 142 -14.19 4.13 -17.77
C GLY A 142 -13.37 4.61 -16.58
N TYR A 143 -12.05 4.76 -16.71
CA TYR A 143 -11.23 5.41 -15.69
C TYR A 143 -11.34 6.94 -15.80
N ASP A 144 -11.22 7.66 -14.69
CA ASP A 144 -10.95 9.09 -14.72
C ASP A 144 -9.47 9.36 -15.06
N TYR A 145 -9.14 10.64 -15.30
CA TYR A 145 -7.80 11.00 -15.76
C TYR A 145 -6.72 10.69 -14.72
N PHE A 146 -6.97 10.97 -13.44
CA PHE A 146 -5.99 10.78 -12.38
C PHE A 146 -5.78 9.30 -12.03
N GLY A 147 -6.86 8.51 -12.04
CA GLY A 147 -6.80 7.06 -11.91
C GLY A 147 -6.00 6.43 -13.04
N PHE A 148 -6.26 6.83 -14.29
CA PHE A 148 -5.47 6.37 -15.43
C PHE A 148 -3.99 6.75 -15.31
N LYS A 149 -3.68 8.01 -14.96
CA LYS A 149 -2.28 8.46 -14.79
C LYS A 149 -1.56 7.74 -13.66
N THR A 150 -2.28 7.37 -12.60
CA THR A 150 -1.75 6.54 -11.52
C THR A 150 -1.36 5.16 -12.05
N LEU A 151 -2.22 4.52 -12.85
CA LEU A 151 -1.92 3.24 -13.49
C LEU A 151 -0.69 3.35 -14.43
N GLU A 152 -0.68 4.34 -15.31
CA GLU A 152 0.40 4.59 -16.28
C GLU A 152 1.76 4.83 -15.62
N ARG A 153 1.77 5.55 -14.49
CA ARG A 153 3.00 5.87 -13.78
C ARG A 153 3.63 4.62 -13.15
N SER A 154 2.84 3.79 -12.48
CA SER A 154 3.37 2.81 -11.53
C SER A 154 2.92 1.36 -11.72
N TYR A 155 1.77 1.10 -12.33
CA TYR A 155 1.13 -0.23 -12.36
C TYR A 155 1.31 -0.98 -13.67
N LEU A 156 1.25 -0.26 -14.80
CA LEU A 156 1.40 -0.88 -16.11
C LEU A 156 2.88 -1.23 -16.37
N LEU A 157 3.17 -2.48 -16.70
CA LEU A 157 4.55 -2.90 -17.00
C LEU A 157 5.11 -2.13 -18.20
N LYS A 158 6.40 -1.83 -18.11
CA LYS A 158 7.14 -1.02 -19.08
C LYS A 158 8.26 -1.82 -19.72
N MET A 159 8.45 -1.65 -21.02
CA MET A 159 9.61 -2.13 -21.78
C MET A 159 10.35 -0.94 -22.36
N HIS A 160 11.67 -0.89 -22.21
CA HIS A 160 12.49 0.22 -22.70
C HIS A 160 12.01 1.60 -22.21
N GLY A 161 11.48 1.67 -20.98
CA GLY A 161 10.93 2.89 -20.39
C GLY A 161 9.53 3.28 -20.88
N GLN A 162 8.95 2.56 -21.83
CA GLN A 162 7.61 2.82 -22.39
C GLN A 162 6.59 1.81 -21.88
N VAL A 163 5.34 2.24 -21.71
CA VAL A 163 4.25 1.37 -21.26
C VAL A 163 3.94 0.31 -22.31
N ALA A 164 3.98 -0.95 -21.90
CA ALA A 164 3.65 -2.11 -22.74
C ALA A 164 2.22 -2.61 -22.50
N GLU A 165 1.76 -2.57 -21.25
CA GLU A 165 0.43 -3.05 -20.88
C GLU A 165 -0.66 -1.98 -21.04
N ARG A 166 -1.83 -2.40 -21.51
CA ARG A 166 -3.08 -1.66 -21.27
C ARG A 166 -3.61 -2.00 -19.87
N PRO A 167 -4.49 -1.17 -19.27
CA PRO A 167 -5.13 -1.52 -18.00
C PRO A 167 -5.82 -2.89 -18.05
N GLN A 168 -6.53 -3.22 -19.14
CA GLN A 168 -7.09 -4.56 -19.29
C GLN A 168 -6.05 -5.70 -19.31
N HIS A 169 -4.86 -5.47 -19.87
CA HIS A 169 -3.79 -6.47 -19.87
C HIS A 169 -3.28 -6.72 -18.46
N MET A 170 -3.06 -5.64 -17.69
CA MET A 170 -2.66 -5.75 -16.28
C MET A 170 -3.71 -6.53 -15.48
N LEU A 171 -5.00 -6.22 -15.65
CA LEU A 171 -6.08 -6.92 -14.93
C LEU A 171 -6.17 -8.41 -15.30
N MET A 172 -6.01 -8.76 -16.58
CA MET A 172 -6.00 -10.16 -17.00
C MET A 172 -4.75 -10.89 -16.50
N ARG A 173 -3.57 -10.25 -16.54
CA ARG A 173 -2.34 -10.79 -15.95
C ARG A 173 -2.52 -11.07 -14.46
N VAL A 174 -3.13 -10.15 -13.72
CA VAL A 174 -3.42 -10.33 -12.29
C VAL A 174 -4.35 -11.53 -12.08
N ALA A 175 -5.43 -11.62 -12.85
CA ALA A 175 -6.38 -12.71 -12.73
C ALA A 175 -5.75 -14.08 -13.03
N VAL A 176 -5.01 -14.21 -14.13
CA VAL A 176 -4.27 -15.45 -14.44
C VAL A 176 -3.16 -15.71 -13.41
N GLY A 177 -2.52 -14.66 -12.90
CA GLY A 177 -1.50 -14.76 -11.85
C GLY A 177 -2.04 -15.36 -10.55
N ILE A 178 -3.28 -15.09 -10.19
CA ILE A 178 -3.96 -15.62 -9.01
C ILE A 178 -4.54 -17.03 -9.27
N HIS A 179 -5.17 -17.23 -10.42
CA HIS A 179 -5.96 -18.44 -10.69
C HIS A 179 -5.22 -19.53 -11.47
N LYS A 180 -4.10 -19.19 -12.11
CA LYS A 180 -3.26 -20.10 -12.90
C LYS A 180 -4.09 -20.87 -13.93
N GLU A 181 -4.07 -22.20 -13.88
CA GLU A 181 -4.78 -23.09 -14.83
C GLU A 181 -6.32 -23.00 -14.73
N ASP A 182 -6.86 -22.41 -13.67
CA ASP A 182 -8.31 -22.18 -13.51
C ASP A 182 -8.76 -20.95 -14.31
N ILE A 183 -8.85 -21.11 -15.63
CA ILE A 183 -9.16 -20.03 -16.58
C ILE A 183 -10.57 -19.48 -16.39
N GLU A 184 -11.53 -20.30 -15.96
CA GLU A 184 -12.89 -19.85 -15.68
C GLU A 184 -12.90 -18.85 -14.53
N ALA A 185 -12.24 -19.17 -13.41
CA ALA A 185 -12.09 -18.24 -12.29
C ALA A 185 -11.26 -17.02 -12.66
N ALA A 186 -10.23 -17.17 -13.51
CA ALA A 186 -9.45 -16.04 -14.03
C ALA A 186 -10.35 -15.05 -14.80
N ILE A 187 -11.19 -15.54 -15.72
CA ILE A 187 -12.10 -14.69 -16.50
C ILE A 187 -13.18 -14.07 -15.59
N GLN A 188 -13.71 -14.82 -14.62
CA GLN A 188 -14.64 -14.27 -13.62
C GLN A 188 -14.02 -13.09 -12.86
N THR A 189 -12.81 -13.29 -12.31
CA THR A 189 -12.09 -12.26 -11.57
C THR A 189 -11.71 -11.07 -12.45
N TYR A 190 -11.26 -11.31 -13.69
CA TYR A 190 -11.00 -10.25 -14.67
C TYR A 190 -12.25 -9.39 -14.91
N ASN A 191 -13.41 -10.01 -15.13
CA ASN A 191 -14.66 -9.29 -15.36
C ASN A 191 -15.01 -8.43 -14.15
N LEU A 192 -14.96 -8.99 -12.95
CA LEU A 192 -15.31 -8.26 -11.73
C LEU A 192 -14.37 -7.07 -11.47
N MET A 193 -13.05 -7.24 -11.69
CA MET A 193 -12.09 -6.14 -11.53
C MET A 193 -12.23 -5.08 -12.64
N SER A 194 -12.39 -5.49 -13.90
CA SER A 194 -12.46 -4.56 -15.04
C SER A 194 -13.79 -3.78 -15.08
N GLU A 195 -14.85 -4.33 -14.50
CA GLU A 195 -16.11 -3.63 -14.23
C GLU A 195 -16.05 -2.79 -12.94
N ARG A 196 -14.92 -2.81 -12.23
CA ARG A 196 -14.62 -2.02 -11.02
C ARG A 196 -15.48 -2.37 -9.82
N TRP A 197 -15.88 -3.63 -9.66
CA TRP A 197 -16.61 -4.08 -8.47
C TRP A 197 -15.72 -4.16 -7.23
N PHE A 198 -14.46 -4.57 -7.42
CA PHE A 198 -13.43 -4.59 -6.40
C PHE A 198 -12.05 -4.42 -7.05
N THR A 199 -11.03 -4.17 -6.23
CA THR A 199 -9.63 -4.20 -6.66
C THR A 199 -8.78 -4.93 -5.62
N HIS A 200 -7.80 -5.70 -6.10
CA HIS A 200 -6.73 -6.21 -5.23
C HIS A 200 -5.79 -5.07 -4.82
N ALA A 201 -5.05 -5.28 -3.74
CA ALA A 201 -4.08 -4.32 -3.26
C ALA A 201 -2.89 -4.14 -4.21
N THR A 202 -2.15 -3.03 -4.03
CA THR A 202 -1.03 -2.67 -4.90
C THR A 202 -0.04 -3.81 -5.17
N PRO A 203 0.46 -4.56 -4.16
CA PRO A 203 1.48 -5.59 -4.42
C PRO A 203 0.96 -6.71 -5.31
N THR A 204 -0.31 -7.11 -5.14
CA THR A 204 -0.97 -8.05 -6.06
C THR A 204 -1.02 -7.49 -7.49
N LEU A 205 -1.44 -6.23 -7.67
CA LEU A 205 -1.50 -5.61 -9.01
C LEU A 205 -0.12 -5.49 -9.68
N PHE A 206 0.93 -5.21 -8.89
CA PHE A 206 2.30 -5.11 -9.36
C PHE A 206 2.89 -6.47 -9.74
N ASN A 207 2.70 -7.47 -8.89
CA ASN A 207 3.56 -8.65 -8.90
C ASN A 207 2.86 -9.94 -9.33
N ALA A 208 1.52 -9.99 -9.36
CA ALA A 208 0.81 -11.16 -9.84
C ALA A 208 1.20 -11.47 -11.30
N GLY A 209 1.59 -12.72 -11.54
CA GLY A 209 2.07 -13.20 -12.85
C GLY A 209 3.52 -12.84 -13.19
N THR A 210 4.26 -12.20 -12.29
CA THR A 210 5.69 -11.87 -12.49
C THR A 210 6.61 -12.92 -11.85
N PRO A 211 7.91 -13.00 -12.19
CA PRO A 211 8.82 -14.05 -11.69
C PRO A 211 8.99 -14.13 -10.17
N LYS A 212 8.74 -13.04 -9.44
CA LYS A 212 8.79 -12.99 -7.97
C LYS A 212 7.47 -12.40 -7.45
N PRO A 213 6.40 -13.20 -7.36
CA PRO A 213 5.05 -12.71 -7.10
C PRO A 213 4.84 -12.43 -5.61
N GLN A 214 5.49 -11.40 -5.06
CA GLN A 214 5.19 -10.92 -3.72
C GLN A 214 3.85 -10.15 -3.77
N MET A 215 2.76 -10.79 -3.36
CA MET A 215 1.40 -10.25 -3.53
C MET A 215 0.79 -9.68 -2.25
N SER A 216 1.41 -9.92 -1.10
CA SER A 216 0.95 -9.49 0.22
C SER A 216 1.37 -8.05 0.55
N SER A 217 0.59 -7.33 1.34
CA SER A 217 0.78 -5.88 1.55
C SER A 217 1.55 -5.49 2.78
N CYS A 218 1.25 -6.13 3.90
CA CYS A 218 1.83 -5.76 5.18
C CYS A 218 2.30 -6.99 5.94
N PHE A 219 3.26 -6.77 6.82
CA PHE A 219 3.86 -7.78 7.66
C PHE A 219 3.92 -7.28 9.10
N LEU A 220 3.62 -8.16 10.05
CA LEU A 220 3.68 -7.86 11.48
C LEU A 220 4.77 -8.71 12.11
N LEU A 221 5.64 -8.08 12.89
CA LEU A 221 6.75 -8.72 13.57
C LEU A 221 6.74 -8.35 15.06
N GLN A 222 7.32 -9.20 15.87
CA GLN A 222 7.84 -8.81 17.18
C GLN A 222 9.36 -8.95 17.18
N VAL A 223 10.05 -8.13 17.97
CA VAL A 223 11.47 -8.38 18.24
C VAL A 223 11.60 -9.78 18.84
N LYS A 224 12.40 -10.64 18.19
CA LYS A 224 12.48 -12.06 18.55
C LYS A 224 12.87 -12.27 20.01
N GLU A 225 13.92 -11.58 20.44
CA GLU A 225 14.49 -11.68 21.78
C GLU A 225 15.11 -10.34 22.19
N ASP A 226 15.14 -10.07 23.49
CA ASP A 226 15.87 -8.93 24.08
C ASP A 226 17.39 -9.22 24.12
N SER A 227 17.97 -9.42 22.94
CA SER A 227 19.37 -9.73 22.68
C SER A 227 19.81 -9.04 21.39
N ILE A 228 21.11 -8.83 21.21
CA ILE A 228 21.64 -8.23 19.97
C ILE A 228 21.29 -9.12 18.77
N ASP A 229 21.43 -10.44 18.89
CA ASP A 229 21.08 -11.37 17.82
C ASP A 229 19.59 -11.28 17.47
N GLY A 230 18.70 -11.30 18.47
CA GLY A 230 17.26 -11.16 18.26
C GLY A 230 16.87 -9.84 17.58
N ILE A 231 17.49 -8.74 18.01
CA ILE A 231 17.26 -7.40 17.43
C ILE A 231 17.73 -7.33 15.97
N TYR A 232 18.92 -7.84 15.67
CA TYR A 232 19.50 -7.77 14.32
C TYR A 232 18.88 -8.79 13.35
N ASP A 233 18.44 -9.95 13.82
CA ASP A 233 17.65 -10.89 13.02
C ASP A 233 16.29 -10.29 12.65
N THR A 234 15.64 -9.61 13.59
CA THR A 234 14.39 -8.88 13.33
C THR A 234 14.62 -7.76 12.30
N LEU A 235 15.73 -7.02 12.41
CA LEU A 235 16.12 -5.98 11.45
C LEU A 235 16.36 -6.54 10.05
N LYS A 236 17.06 -7.67 9.95
CA LYS A 236 17.30 -8.39 8.69
C LYS A 236 15.98 -8.80 8.03
N ASN A 237 15.02 -9.28 8.80
CA ASN A 237 13.69 -9.59 8.29
C ASN A 237 12.98 -8.33 7.77
N CYS A 238 13.03 -7.23 8.52
CA CYS A 238 12.48 -5.94 8.09
C CYS A 238 13.10 -5.47 6.77
N ALA A 239 14.42 -5.57 6.63
CA ALA A 239 15.12 -5.20 5.39
C ALA A 239 14.66 -6.05 4.18
N LYS A 240 14.52 -7.37 4.35
CA LYS A 240 14.04 -8.26 3.28
C LYS A 240 12.59 -7.98 2.88
N ILE A 241 11.73 -7.69 3.87
CA ILE A 241 10.33 -7.35 3.63
C ILE A 241 10.22 -6.00 2.89
N SER A 242 10.97 -4.98 3.35
CA SER A 242 10.98 -3.66 2.72
C SER A 242 11.52 -3.72 1.28
N GLN A 243 12.53 -4.56 1.00
CA GLN A 243 13.03 -4.78 -0.35
C GLN A 243 11.93 -5.18 -1.33
N SER A 244 10.94 -5.95 -0.84
CA SER A 244 9.80 -6.43 -1.63
C SER A 244 8.57 -5.53 -1.55
N ALA A 245 8.73 -4.28 -1.10
CA ALA A 245 7.65 -3.29 -0.96
C ALA A 245 6.56 -3.61 0.08
N GLY A 246 6.86 -4.44 1.08
CA GLY A 246 5.96 -4.68 2.21
C GLY A 246 6.01 -3.56 3.25
N GLY A 247 4.84 -3.12 3.74
CA GLY A 247 4.75 -2.28 4.94
C GLY A 247 4.93 -3.10 6.21
N ILE A 248 5.53 -2.54 7.26
CA ILE A 248 5.90 -3.29 8.47
C ILE A 248 5.25 -2.69 9.72
N GLY A 249 4.64 -3.52 10.55
CA GLY A 249 4.37 -3.24 11.96
C GLY A 249 5.32 -4.05 12.84
N ILE A 250 5.96 -3.43 13.83
CA ILE A 250 6.89 -4.11 14.75
C ILE A 250 6.57 -3.79 16.21
N SER A 251 6.32 -4.84 17.00
CA SER A 251 6.27 -4.78 18.46
C SER A 251 7.67 -4.80 19.06
N ILE A 252 7.97 -3.84 19.94
CA ILE A 252 9.26 -3.73 20.65
C ILE A 252 9.12 -3.81 22.18
N HIS A 253 7.96 -4.19 22.69
CA HIS A 253 7.63 -4.16 24.14
C HIS A 253 8.59 -4.94 25.04
N ASN A 254 9.25 -5.95 24.47
CA ASN A 254 10.16 -6.85 25.17
C ASN A 254 11.61 -6.33 25.23
N VAL A 255 11.94 -5.25 24.51
CA VAL A 255 13.30 -4.68 24.52
C VAL A 255 13.53 -3.90 25.81
N ARG A 256 14.64 -4.17 26.51
CA ARG A 256 14.90 -3.52 27.81
C ARG A 256 15.09 -2.00 27.69
N ALA A 257 14.58 -1.29 28.68
CA ALA A 257 14.66 0.16 28.78
C ALA A 257 16.06 0.67 29.14
N THR A 258 16.28 1.99 28.97
CA THR A 258 17.51 2.70 29.30
C THR A 258 17.95 2.45 30.74
N GLY A 259 19.26 2.27 30.97
CA GLY A 259 19.83 2.04 32.29
C GLY A 259 19.68 0.60 32.82
N SER A 260 19.01 -0.29 32.09
CA SER A 260 18.83 -1.69 32.50
C SER A 260 20.13 -2.48 32.40
N TYR A 261 20.40 -3.34 33.39
CA TYR A 261 21.63 -4.13 33.44
C TYR A 261 21.77 -5.11 32.26
N ILE A 262 22.98 -5.22 31.71
CA ILE A 262 23.31 -6.20 30.67
C ILE A 262 24.18 -7.30 31.27
N LYS A 263 23.58 -8.48 31.48
CA LYS A 263 24.30 -9.70 31.85
C LYS A 263 25.35 -10.03 30.78
N GLY A 264 26.59 -10.28 31.19
CA GLY A 264 27.71 -10.67 30.32
C GLY A 264 28.68 -9.53 29.96
N THR A 265 28.21 -8.31 29.76
CA THR A 265 29.08 -7.16 29.45
C THR A 265 29.33 -6.23 30.65
N ASN A 266 28.60 -6.45 31.76
CA ASN A 266 28.66 -5.62 32.97
C ASN A 266 28.36 -4.12 32.70
N GLY A 267 27.61 -3.84 31.64
CA GLY A 267 27.18 -2.50 31.23
C GLY A 267 25.68 -2.25 31.45
N THR A 268 25.25 -1.05 31.08
CA THR A 268 23.84 -0.63 31.10
C THR A 268 23.31 -0.43 29.68
N SER A 269 22.04 -0.77 29.46
CA SER A 269 21.34 -0.56 28.19
C SER A 269 21.21 0.91 27.86
N ASN A 270 21.35 1.24 26.58
CA ASN A 270 21.05 2.57 26.05
C ASN A 270 19.56 2.76 25.70
N GLY A 271 18.73 1.74 25.97
CA GLY A 271 17.28 1.77 25.72
C GLY A 271 16.89 1.58 24.27
N ILE A 272 15.63 1.86 23.98
CA ILE A 272 15.04 1.61 22.65
C ILE A 272 15.42 2.66 21.60
N ILE A 273 15.78 3.89 21.99
CA ILE A 273 16.00 4.98 21.02
C ILE A 273 17.18 4.72 20.07
N PRO A 274 18.38 4.32 20.54
CA PRO A 274 19.48 4.01 19.62
C PRO A 274 19.18 2.83 18.70
N MET A 275 18.47 1.81 19.20
CA MET A 275 17.98 0.70 18.38
C MET A 275 17.08 1.22 17.26
N LEU A 276 16.10 2.06 17.59
CA LEU A 276 15.17 2.63 16.61
C LEU A 276 15.86 3.49 15.56
N LYS A 277 16.98 4.14 15.86
CA LYS A 277 17.77 4.82 14.81
C LYS A 277 18.34 3.87 13.77
N VAL A 278 18.76 2.66 14.17
CA VAL A 278 19.24 1.66 13.22
C VAL A 278 18.11 1.20 12.30
N TYR A 279 16.91 1.02 12.85
CA TYR A 279 15.70 0.73 12.06
C TYR A 279 15.34 1.90 11.14
N ASN A 280 15.48 3.15 11.58
CA ASN A 280 15.26 4.34 10.77
C ASN A 280 16.17 4.37 9.54
N GLU A 281 17.48 4.22 9.75
CA GLU A 281 18.45 4.22 8.64
C GLU A 281 18.23 3.03 7.69
N THR A 282 17.79 1.88 8.22
CA THR A 282 17.44 0.72 7.39
C THR A 282 16.21 1.02 6.52
N ALA A 283 15.17 1.66 7.07
CA ALA A 283 13.98 2.06 6.32
C ALA A 283 14.31 3.06 5.20
N ARG A 284 15.26 3.98 5.44
CA ARG A 284 15.76 4.92 4.44
C ARG A 284 16.62 4.27 3.36
N TYR A 285 17.45 3.31 3.74
CA TYR A 285 18.36 2.62 2.82
C TYR A 285 17.61 1.67 1.88
N VAL A 286 16.67 0.88 2.42
CA VAL A 286 15.89 -0.10 1.65
C VAL A 286 14.58 0.54 1.17
N ASP A 287 14.71 1.53 0.30
CA ASP A 287 13.60 2.20 -0.38
C ASP A 287 12.96 1.24 -1.42
N GLN A 288 11.64 1.08 -1.38
CA GLN A 288 10.94 -0.05 -1.97
C GLN A 288 10.97 -0.01 -3.51
N GLY A 289 11.36 -1.12 -4.14
CA GLY A 289 11.13 -1.39 -5.57
C GLY A 289 11.81 -0.43 -6.55
N GLY A 290 12.99 0.11 -6.20
CA GLY A 290 13.74 1.02 -7.07
C GLY A 290 13.22 2.47 -7.04
N GLY A 291 12.77 2.93 -5.87
CA GLY A 291 12.22 4.28 -5.67
C GLY A 291 10.74 4.41 -6.01
N LYS A 292 10.01 3.28 -6.08
CA LYS A 292 8.55 3.30 -6.28
C LYS A 292 7.80 3.80 -5.04
N ARG A 293 8.29 3.47 -3.83
CA ARG A 293 7.70 3.86 -2.53
C ARG A 293 8.74 3.81 -1.41
N LYS A 294 8.70 4.79 -0.49
CA LYS A 294 9.55 4.79 0.72
C LYS A 294 9.27 3.58 1.62
N GLY A 295 10.33 2.94 2.11
CA GLY A 295 10.23 1.93 3.17
C GLY A 295 9.55 2.54 4.41
N SER A 296 8.55 1.85 4.96
CA SER A 296 7.71 2.39 6.03
C SER A 296 7.51 1.34 7.13
N ILE A 297 7.89 1.70 8.36
CA ILE A 297 7.82 0.83 9.54
C ILE A 297 7.03 1.57 10.63
N ALA A 298 5.99 0.95 11.17
CA ALA A 298 5.30 1.39 12.38
C ALA A 298 5.80 0.60 13.60
N VAL A 299 6.28 1.30 14.60
CA VAL A 299 6.79 0.74 15.85
C VAL A 299 5.71 0.84 16.91
N TYR A 300 5.41 -0.29 17.56
CA TYR A 300 4.40 -0.41 18.61
C TYR A 300 5.06 -0.53 19.98
N LEU A 301 4.62 0.29 20.92
CA LEU A 301 5.07 0.28 22.31
C LEU A 301 3.88 0.36 23.29
N GLU A 302 3.89 -0.45 24.36
CA GLU A 302 2.92 -0.33 25.45
C GLU A 302 3.28 0.85 26.38
N PRO A 303 2.30 1.64 26.87
CA PRO A 303 2.55 2.88 27.59
C PRO A 303 3.15 2.71 29.00
N TRP A 304 3.30 1.48 29.50
CA TRP A 304 4.02 1.22 30.75
C TRP A 304 5.54 1.17 30.55
N HIS A 305 6.04 1.13 29.31
CA HIS A 305 7.47 0.99 29.05
C HIS A 305 8.26 2.20 29.57
N ALA A 306 9.41 1.97 30.22
CA ALA A 306 10.14 3.05 30.88
C ALA A 306 10.73 4.13 29.95
N ASP A 307 10.98 3.81 28.67
CA ASP A 307 11.42 4.77 27.65
C ASP A 307 10.24 5.45 26.89
N ILE A 308 9.01 5.44 27.44
CA ILE A 308 7.83 5.92 26.72
C ILE A 308 7.89 7.41 26.35
N TYR A 309 8.45 8.27 27.19
CA TYR A 309 8.53 9.71 26.90
C TYR A 309 9.46 9.99 25.72
N GLU A 310 10.63 9.37 25.70
CA GLU A 310 11.58 9.49 24.60
C GLU A 310 11.01 8.90 23.31
N PHE A 311 10.21 7.83 23.41
CA PHE A 311 9.50 7.25 22.28
C PHE A 311 8.47 8.21 21.68
N LEU A 312 7.72 8.94 22.51
CA LEU A 312 6.76 9.96 22.07
C LEU A 312 7.46 11.14 21.35
N ASP A 313 8.67 11.48 21.76
CA ASP A 313 9.44 12.59 21.19
C ASP A 313 10.20 12.22 19.90
N ILE A 314 10.28 10.94 19.53
CA ILE A 314 11.21 10.45 18.50
C ILE A 314 10.96 11.03 17.09
N ARG A 315 9.72 11.46 16.81
CA ARG A 315 9.32 12.08 15.54
C ARG A 315 9.27 13.61 15.58
N LYS A 316 9.49 14.25 16.74
CA LYS A 316 9.42 15.72 16.85
C LYS A 316 10.48 16.37 15.98
N ASN A 317 10.13 17.53 15.39
CA ASN A 317 11.04 18.25 14.50
C ASN A 317 12.19 18.92 15.26
N HIS A 318 11.94 19.40 16.47
CA HIS A 318 12.93 20.01 17.34
C HIS A 318 13.59 18.98 18.29
N GLY A 319 14.64 19.42 18.98
CA GLY A 319 15.43 18.62 19.90
C GLY A 319 16.67 17.97 19.27
N LYS A 320 17.27 17.03 20.00
CA LYS A 320 18.55 16.40 19.66
C LYS A 320 18.42 15.37 18.54
N GLU A 321 19.17 15.52 17.46
CA GLU A 321 19.09 14.62 16.29
C GLU A 321 19.52 13.18 16.60
N GLU A 322 20.39 13.02 17.59
CA GLU A 322 20.77 11.73 18.16
C GLU A 322 19.61 10.99 18.84
N MET A 323 18.48 11.66 19.09
CA MET A 323 17.27 11.10 19.72
C MET A 323 16.07 11.09 18.76
N ARG A 324 16.29 11.12 17.44
CA ARG A 324 15.22 11.20 16.43
C ARG A 324 15.27 10.07 15.42
N ALA A 325 14.08 9.65 14.98
CA ALA A 325 13.86 8.63 13.96
C ALA A 325 12.57 8.99 13.18
N ARG A 326 12.67 10.04 12.33
CA ARG A 326 11.51 10.66 11.68
C ARG A 326 10.96 9.87 10.49
N ASP A 327 11.66 8.84 10.01
CA ASP A 327 11.19 7.96 8.95
C ASP A 327 10.41 6.75 9.51
N LEU A 328 10.43 6.54 10.83
CA LEU A 328 9.62 5.52 11.51
C LEU A 328 8.30 6.09 12.01
N PHE A 329 7.19 5.40 11.79
CA PHE A 329 5.92 5.71 12.43
C PHE A 329 5.89 5.13 13.85
N THR A 330 5.19 5.80 14.77
CA THR A 330 5.03 5.32 16.15
C THR A 330 3.55 5.04 16.43
N ALA A 331 3.32 4.02 17.26
CA ALA A 331 2.00 3.55 17.66
C ALA A 331 2.03 3.09 19.12
N LEU A 332 0.94 3.36 19.83
CA LEU A 332 0.73 2.87 21.18
C LEU A 332 -0.15 1.63 21.18
N TRP A 333 0.23 0.64 21.97
CA TRP A 333 -0.53 -0.58 22.24
C TRP A 333 -1.06 -0.51 23.67
N ILE A 334 -2.25 0.08 23.83
CA ILE A 334 -2.73 0.63 25.10
C ILE A 334 -3.57 -0.42 25.84
N PRO A 335 -3.18 -0.84 27.06
CA PRO A 335 -4.07 -1.64 27.93
C PRO A 335 -5.18 -0.76 28.51
N ASP A 336 -6.36 -1.33 28.74
CA ASP A 336 -7.52 -0.62 29.29
C ASP A 336 -7.20 -0.02 30.66
N LEU A 337 -6.34 -0.68 31.45
CA LEU A 337 -5.88 -0.18 32.75
C LEU A 337 -5.27 1.22 32.67
N PHE A 338 -4.49 1.52 31.63
CA PHE A 338 -3.92 2.85 31.46
C PHE A 338 -5.03 3.90 31.33
N MET A 339 -6.02 3.62 30.47
CA MET A 339 -7.16 4.52 30.28
C MET A 339 -8.00 4.68 31.55
N LYS A 340 -8.22 3.61 32.31
CA LYS A 340 -8.88 3.65 33.63
C LYS A 340 -8.11 4.54 34.62
N ARG A 341 -6.78 4.45 34.65
CA ARG A 341 -5.92 5.29 35.51
C ARG A 341 -5.91 6.75 35.08
N VAL A 342 -5.98 7.04 33.76
CA VAL A 342 -6.13 8.41 33.24
C VAL A 342 -7.44 9.02 33.70
N GLU A 343 -8.55 8.30 33.56
CA GLU A 343 -9.88 8.76 33.96
C GLU A 343 -9.96 9.01 35.47
N ALA A 344 -9.45 8.08 36.28
CA ALA A 344 -9.46 8.15 37.74
C ALA A 344 -8.35 9.02 38.35
N GLU A 345 -7.55 9.72 37.52
CA GLU A 345 -6.38 10.52 37.96
C GLU A 345 -5.39 9.73 38.84
N GLY A 346 -5.28 8.43 38.58
CA GLY A 346 -4.42 7.51 39.29
C GLY A 346 -2.95 7.63 38.91
N ASP A 347 -2.12 6.95 39.68
CA ASP A 347 -0.70 6.81 39.37
C ASP A 347 -0.50 5.77 38.25
N TRP A 348 0.60 5.91 37.51
CA TRP A 348 1.03 5.01 36.46
C TRP A 348 2.52 4.71 36.64
N SER A 349 2.85 3.42 36.67
CA SER A 349 4.20 2.92 36.92
C SER A 349 4.89 2.54 35.61
N LEU A 350 6.02 3.18 35.37
CA LEU A 350 6.88 2.92 34.22
C LEU A 350 7.87 1.79 34.55
N MET A 351 7.85 0.73 33.76
CA MET A 351 8.54 -0.53 34.03
C MET A 351 9.49 -0.91 32.89
N CYS A 352 10.54 -1.68 33.22
CA CYS A 352 11.41 -2.31 32.25
C CYS A 352 10.98 -3.77 32.03
N PRO A 353 10.83 -4.26 30.79
CA PRO A 353 10.41 -5.64 30.53
C PRO A 353 11.39 -6.70 31.07
N ASN A 354 12.67 -6.36 31.24
CA ASN A 354 13.66 -7.26 31.87
C ASN A 354 13.43 -7.42 33.39
N GLU A 355 12.76 -6.46 34.04
CA GLU A 355 12.44 -6.51 35.49
C GLU A 355 11.01 -6.96 35.75
N CYS A 356 10.11 -6.67 34.80
CA CYS A 356 8.68 -6.98 34.82
C CYS A 356 8.31 -7.81 33.57
N PRO A 357 8.84 -9.04 33.42
CA PRO A 357 8.60 -9.87 32.23
C PRO A 357 7.13 -10.32 32.14
N GLY A 358 6.67 -10.61 30.92
CA GLY A 358 5.34 -11.18 30.67
C GLY A 358 4.20 -10.16 30.55
N LEU A 359 4.43 -8.87 30.83
CA LEU A 359 3.40 -7.83 30.66
C LEU A 359 2.87 -7.73 29.22
N SER A 360 3.73 -7.95 28.22
CA SER A 360 3.32 -7.97 26.80
C SER A 360 2.78 -9.32 26.33
N ASP A 361 2.84 -10.36 27.17
CA ASP A 361 2.36 -11.72 26.87
C ASP A 361 0.97 -12.01 27.47
N CYS A 362 0.39 -11.07 28.21
CA CYS A 362 -0.95 -11.15 28.77
C CYS A 362 -1.76 -9.89 28.47
N HIS A 363 -3.09 -9.95 28.62
CA HIS A 363 -3.99 -8.82 28.38
C HIS A 363 -5.19 -8.84 29.35
N SER A 364 -5.99 -7.77 29.36
CA SER A 364 -7.20 -7.64 30.17
C SER A 364 -6.94 -7.95 31.66
N GLU A 365 -7.76 -8.78 32.31
CA GLU A 365 -7.68 -9.04 33.75
C GLU A 365 -6.34 -9.67 34.19
N GLU A 366 -5.72 -10.50 33.34
CA GLU A 366 -4.42 -11.11 33.63
C GLU A 366 -3.31 -10.06 33.64
N PHE A 367 -3.33 -9.15 32.67
CA PHE A 367 -2.42 -8.01 32.62
C PHE A 367 -2.59 -7.12 33.86
N GLU A 368 -3.83 -6.77 34.22
CA GLU A 368 -4.09 -5.93 35.40
C GLU A 368 -3.53 -6.54 36.68
N LYS A 369 -3.75 -7.84 36.90
CA LYS A 369 -3.21 -8.57 38.06
C LYS A 369 -1.69 -8.56 38.09
N LEU A 370 -1.04 -8.83 36.96
CA LEU A 370 0.42 -8.90 36.86
C LEU A 370 1.05 -7.52 37.06
N TYR A 371 0.49 -6.49 36.42
CA TYR A 371 0.97 -5.11 36.53
C TYR A 371 0.86 -4.59 37.97
N ILE A 372 -0.30 -4.74 38.61
CA ILE A 372 -0.52 -4.30 40.00
C ILE A 372 0.37 -5.08 40.97
N LYS A 373 0.62 -6.37 40.72
CA LYS A 373 1.57 -7.15 41.50
C LYS A 373 2.97 -6.52 41.45
N TYR A 374 3.47 -6.17 40.26
CA TYR A 374 4.76 -5.51 40.14
C TYR A 374 4.80 -4.12 40.80
N GLU A 375 3.71 -3.35 40.73
CA GLU A 375 3.59 -2.10 41.50
C GLU A 375 3.72 -2.36 43.00
N SER A 376 3.02 -3.37 43.54
CA SER A 376 3.05 -3.72 44.97
C SER A 376 4.41 -4.22 45.47
N GLU A 377 5.19 -4.84 44.58
CA GLU A 377 6.57 -5.29 44.84
C GLU A 377 7.60 -4.16 44.69
N GLY A 378 7.18 -2.93 44.34
CA GLY A 378 8.06 -1.80 44.09
C GLY A 378 8.91 -1.96 42.82
N LYS A 379 8.49 -2.83 41.88
CA LYS A 379 9.20 -3.09 40.63
C LYS A 379 8.77 -2.11 39.54
N PHE A 380 9.24 -0.87 39.64
CA PHE A 380 9.10 0.14 38.60
C PHE A 380 10.28 1.10 38.64
N ARG A 381 10.58 1.73 37.50
CA ARG A 381 11.66 2.71 37.37
C ARG A 381 11.23 4.10 37.78
N LYS A 382 9.97 4.45 37.49
CA LYS A 382 9.38 5.74 37.80
C LYS A 382 7.88 5.55 37.98
N GLN A 383 7.28 6.28 38.91
CA GLN A 383 5.83 6.39 39.04
C GLN A 383 5.44 7.84 38.77
N ILE A 384 4.42 8.05 37.95
CA ILE A 384 3.94 9.35 37.47
C ILE A 384 2.42 9.40 37.58
N LYS A 385 1.81 10.57 37.39
CA LYS A 385 0.36 10.60 37.17
C LYS A 385 0.03 10.10 35.77
N ALA A 386 -0.98 9.24 35.64
CA ALA A 386 -1.41 8.74 34.33
C ALA A 386 -1.79 9.89 33.38
N ARG A 387 -2.40 10.95 33.93
CA ARG A 387 -2.74 12.20 33.23
C ARG A 387 -1.52 12.93 32.65
N GLU A 388 -0.36 12.87 33.29
CA GLU A 388 0.87 13.49 32.76
C GLU A 388 1.35 12.78 31.49
N LEU A 389 1.34 11.45 31.49
CA LEU A 389 1.67 10.68 30.28
C LEU A 389 0.62 10.90 29.19
N TRP A 390 -0.66 10.95 29.54
CA TRP A 390 -1.73 11.24 28.59
C TRP A 390 -1.57 12.60 27.92
N ALA A 391 -1.21 13.64 28.68
CA ALA A 391 -0.91 14.96 28.13
C ALA A 391 0.27 14.89 27.13
N ALA A 392 1.36 14.19 27.49
CA ALA A 392 2.51 14.02 26.59
C ALA A 392 2.16 13.28 25.29
N ILE A 393 1.25 12.30 25.34
CA ILE A 393 0.73 11.59 24.16
C ILE A 393 -0.01 12.57 23.25
N ILE A 394 -0.89 13.39 23.81
CA ILE A 394 -1.65 14.40 23.05
C ILE A 394 -0.71 15.44 22.44
N ASP A 395 0.27 15.93 23.20
CA ASP A 395 1.25 16.91 22.71
C ASP A 395 2.03 16.35 21.50
N ALA A 396 2.48 15.10 21.59
CA ALA A 396 3.14 14.42 20.47
C ALA A 396 2.22 14.32 19.24
N GLN A 397 0.94 14.01 19.43
CA GLN A 397 -0.05 13.94 18.34
C GLN A 397 -0.32 15.30 17.72
N ILE A 398 -0.41 16.36 18.52
CA ILE A 398 -0.57 17.74 18.02
C ILE A 398 0.64 18.15 17.18
N GLU A 399 1.85 17.81 17.63
CA GLU A 399 3.08 18.19 16.93
C GLU A 399 3.35 17.37 15.65
N THR A 400 2.98 16.09 15.63
CA THR A 400 3.48 15.14 14.61
C THR A 400 2.40 14.28 13.93
N GLY A 401 1.18 14.25 14.45
CA GLY A 401 0.14 13.28 14.06
C GLY A 401 0.37 11.86 14.57
N ASN A 402 1.45 11.62 15.34
CA ASN A 402 1.81 10.34 15.96
C ASN A 402 1.92 10.50 17.49
N PRO A 403 1.77 9.41 18.27
CA PRO A 403 1.61 8.03 17.84
C PRO A 403 0.17 7.67 17.44
N TYR A 404 0.02 6.57 16.69
CA TYR A 404 -1.27 5.91 16.49
C TYR A 404 -1.80 5.35 17.83
N MET A 405 -3.12 5.18 17.92
CA MET A 405 -3.79 4.71 19.14
C MET A 405 -4.48 3.38 18.90
N LEU A 406 -4.00 2.32 19.54
CA LEU A 406 -4.63 1.00 19.48
C LEU A 406 -4.85 0.46 20.89
N PHE A 407 -5.97 -0.22 21.09
CA PHE A 407 -6.38 -0.73 22.39
C PHE A 407 -6.13 -2.24 22.46
N LYS A 408 -5.08 -2.62 23.20
CA LYS A 408 -4.56 -3.98 23.37
C LYS A 408 -5.65 -4.97 23.77
N ASP A 409 -6.45 -4.61 24.77
CA ASP A 409 -7.42 -5.52 25.36
C ASP A 409 -8.61 -5.74 24.44
N ALA A 410 -9.08 -4.70 23.76
CA ALA A 410 -10.10 -4.80 22.73
C ALA A 410 -9.62 -5.64 21.53
N ALA A 411 -8.37 -5.46 21.09
CA ALA A 411 -7.78 -6.21 20.00
C ALA A 411 -7.68 -7.71 20.32
N ASN A 412 -7.22 -8.05 21.53
CA ASN A 412 -7.05 -9.43 21.96
C ASN A 412 -8.37 -10.14 22.28
N SER A 413 -9.25 -9.52 23.08
CA SER A 413 -10.50 -10.14 23.55
C SER A 413 -11.48 -10.49 22.41
N LYS A 414 -11.44 -9.70 21.32
CA LYS A 414 -12.33 -9.86 20.15
C LYS A 414 -11.66 -10.57 18.98
N SER A 415 -10.40 -10.99 19.10
CA SER A 415 -9.74 -11.70 18.00
C SER A 415 -10.18 -13.15 17.92
N ASN A 416 -10.44 -13.63 16.70
CA ASN A 416 -10.62 -15.04 16.44
C ASN A 416 -9.31 -15.84 16.55
N GLN A 417 -8.16 -15.17 16.56
CA GLN A 417 -6.83 -15.78 16.75
C GLN A 417 -6.39 -15.83 18.23
N LYS A 418 -7.26 -15.47 19.18
CA LYS A 418 -6.94 -15.44 20.62
C LYS A 418 -6.44 -16.78 21.19
N ASN A 419 -6.73 -17.89 20.50
CA ASN A 419 -6.25 -19.22 20.85
C ASN A 419 -4.75 -19.45 20.56
N LEU A 420 -4.10 -18.56 19.79
CA LEU A 420 -2.68 -18.66 19.45
C LEU A 420 -1.77 -18.02 20.52
N GLY A 421 -2.30 -17.03 21.26
CA GLY A 421 -1.59 -16.26 22.27
C GLY A 421 -1.96 -14.77 22.22
N THR A 422 -1.27 -13.98 23.03
CA THR A 422 -1.48 -12.52 23.07
C THR A 422 -0.91 -11.85 21.82
N ILE A 423 -1.76 -11.14 21.11
CA ILE A 423 -1.42 -10.26 19.98
C ILE A 423 -0.73 -9.01 20.53
N LYS A 424 0.44 -8.69 19.97
CA LYS A 424 1.33 -7.65 20.50
C LYS A 424 1.34 -6.35 19.70
N SER A 425 0.80 -6.32 18.49
CA SER A 425 0.80 -5.12 17.66
C SER A 425 -0.25 -5.18 16.56
N SER A 426 -0.27 -4.13 15.73
CA SER A 426 -0.95 -4.11 14.44
C SER A 426 0.08 -3.88 13.32
N ASN A 427 -0.37 -3.69 12.08
CA ASN A 427 0.47 -3.42 10.92
C ASN A 427 0.81 -1.92 10.79
N LEU A 428 1.40 -1.53 9.66
CA LEU A 428 1.72 -0.13 9.33
C LEU A 428 0.49 0.80 9.40
N CYS A 429 -0.67 0.32 8.98
CA CYS A 429 -1.88 1.13 8.76
C CYS A 429 -2.96 0.92 9.84
N THR A 430 -2.67 0.16 10.90
CA THR A 430 -3.49 -0.03 12.11
C THR A 430 -4.78 -0.85 11.97
N GLU A 431 -5.03 -1.46 10.81
CA GLU A 431 -6.25 -2.22 10.51
C GLU A 431 -6.13 -3.73 10.75
N ILE A 432 -4.91 -4.26 10.84
CA ILE A 432 -4.66 -5.70 10.96
C ILE A 432 -4.30 -6.10 12.38
N ILE A 433 -5.01 -7.07 12.92
CA ILE A 433 -4.83 -7.58 14.28
C ILE A 433 -4.58 -9.09 14.18
N GLU A 434 -3.32 -9.45 13.97
CA GLU A 434 -2.87 -10.83 13.78
C GLU A 434 -1.77 -11.19 14.77
N TYR A 435 -1.75 -12.44 15.20
CA TYR A 435 -0.74 -12.97 16.10
C TYR A 435 0.65 -13.00 15.47
N THR A 436 1.67 -12.77 16.30
CA THR A 436 3.09 -12.84 15.91
C THR A 436 3.88 -13.53 17.00
N SER A 437 4.92 -14.28 16.63
CA SER A 437 5.83 -14.93 17.57
C SER A 437 7.30 -14.72 17.14
N ALA A 438 8.26 -15.34 17.84
CA ALA A 438 9.67 -15.29 17.42
C ALA A 438 9.89 -16.02 16.07
N ASP A 439 9.02 -16.99 15.78
CA ASP A 439 9.09 -17.86 14.60
C ASP A 439 8.00 -17.54 13.57
N GLU A 440 7.00 -16.72 13.92
CA GLU A 440 5.87 -16.36 13.06
C GLU A 440 5.80 -14.86 12.78
N VAL A 441 5.93 -14.53 11.49
CA VAL A 441 5.66 -13.19 10.95
C VAL A 441 4.27 -13.24 10.31
N ALA A 442 3.34 -12.44 10.84
CA ALA A 442 2.00 -12.35 10.27
C ALA A 442 2.01 -11.58 8.94
N VAL A 443 1.08 -11.93 8.04
CA VAL A 443 1.06 -11.48 6.65
C VAL A 443 -0.35 -11.07 6.26
N CYS A 444 -0.47 -9.84 5.76
CA CYS A 444 -1.74 -9.29 5.36
C CYS A 444 -1.95 -9.36 3.84
N ASN A 445 -3.02 -10.05 3.42
CA ASN A 445 -3.48 -10.15 2.04
C ASN A 445 -4.76 -9.32 1.87
N LEU A 446 -4.73 -8.31 0.99
CA LEU A 446 -5.74 -7.25 0.95
C LEU A 446 -6.41 -7.11 -0.41
N ALA A 447 -7.71 -6.83 -0.37
CA ALA A 447 -8.52 -6.34 -1.48
C ALA A 447 -9.54 -5.34 -0.93
N SER A 448 -10.11 -4.51 -1.79
CA SER A 448 -11.14 -3.54 -1.42
C SER A 448 -12.33 -3.58 -2.37
N ILE A 449 -13.53 -3.47 -1.80
CA ILE A 449 -14.81 -3.49 -2.51
C ILE A 449 -15.23 -2.05 -2.83
N ALA A 450 -15.65 -1.77 -4.07
CA ALA A 450 -16.10 -0.46 -4.49
C ALA A 450 -17.57 -0.24 -4.12
N LEU A 451 -17.84 0.13 -2.86
CA LEU A 451 -19.21 0.31 -2.32
C LEU A 451 -20.18 1.12 -3.20
N PRO A 452 -19.78 2.20 -3.90
CA PRO A 452 -20.69 2.94 -4.78
C PRO A 452 -21.32 2.10 -5.89
N ARG A 453 -20.68 0.99 -6.29
CA ARG A 453 -21.17 0.11 -7.37
C ARG A 453 -22.41 -0.69 -7.01
N PHE A 454 -22.73 -0.77 -5.73
CA PHE A 454 -23.87 -1.52 -5.22
C PHE A 454 -25.09 -0.63 -4.99
N VAL A 455 -24.99 0.67 -5.29
CA VAL A 455 -26.12 1.60 -5.24
C VAL A 455 -26.79 1.62 -6.61
N ASP A 456 -28.07 1.32 -6.67
CA ASP A 456 -28.89 1.59 -7.85
C ASP A 456 -29.22 3.08 -7.91
N GLU A 457 -28.71 3.78 -8.92
CA GLU A 457 -28.89 5.23 -9.05
C GLU A 457 -30.34 5.65 -9.32
N LYS A 458 -31.20 4.76 -9.85
CA LYS A 458 -32.60 5.06 -10.16
C LYS A 458 -33.50 4.92 -8.94
N THR A 459 -33.28 3.86 -8.16
CA THR A 459 -34.12 3.57 -6.98
C THR A 459 -33.51 4.12 -5.69
N GLY A 460 -32.21 4.42 -5.67
CA GLY A 460 -31.46 4.81 -4.48
C GLY A 460 -31.23 3.66 -3.49
N THR A 461 -31.47 2.41 -3.89
CA THR A 461 -31.34 1.23 -3.00
C THR A 461 -29.95 0.60 -3.08
N PHE A 462 -29.52 -0.03 -1.99
CA PHE A 462 -28.25 -0.77 -1.93
C PHE A 462 -28.46 -2.27 -2.14
N ASP A 463 -27.76 -2.86 -3.11
CA ASP A 463 -27.82 -4.29 -3.44
C ASP A 463 -26.89 -5.12 -2.54
N HIS A 464 -27.44 -5.55 -1.42
CA HIS A 464 -26.73 -6.39 -0.44
C HIS A 464 -26.41 -7.79 -0.97
N GLN A 465 -27.25 -8.35 -1.86
CA GLN A 465 -27.00 -9.69 -2.42
C GLN A 465 -25.80 -9.65 -3.35
N LYS A 466 -25.74 -8.65 -4.22
CA LYS A 466 -24.61 -8.45 -5.12
C LYS A 466 -23.31 -8.19 -4.35
N LEU A 467 -23.38 -7.45 -3.24
CA LEU A 467 -22.24 -7.26 -2.33
C LEU A 467 -21.74 -8.60 -1.77
N PHE A 468 -22.64 -9.45 -1.30
CA PHE A 468 -22.28 -10.79 -0.80
C PHE A 468 -21.58 -11.63 -1.88
N ASP A 469 -22.17 -11.71 -3.08
CA ASP A 469 -21.65 -12.54 -4.18
C ASP A 469 -20.23 -12.12 -4.58
N ILE A 470 -19.97 -10.81 -4.69
CA ILE A 470 -18.65 -10.29 -5.05
C ILE A 470 -17.65 -10.45 -3.91
N THR A 471 -18.07 -10.23 -2.67
CA THR A 471 -17.22 -10.43 -1.50
C THR A 471 -16.76 -11.88 -1.42
N TYR A 472 -17.65 -12.84 -1.68
CA TYR A 472 -17.32 -14.27 -1.70
C TYR A 472 -16.22 -14.61 -2.73
N VAL A 473 -16.28 -14.03 -3.94
CA VAL A 473 -15.23 -14.20 -4.96
C VAL A 473 -13.93 -13.54 -4.51
N ALA A 474 -13.98 -12.31 -3.99
CA ALA A 474 -12.80 -11.63 -3.48
C ALA A 474 -12.11 -12.42 -2.36
N THR A 475 -12.87 -13.02 -1.43
CA THR A 475 -12.34 -13.90 -0.39
C THR A 475 -11.65 -15.14 -0.97
N LYS A 476 -12.25 -15.81 -1.97
CA LYS A 476 -11.60 -16.94 -2.66
C LYS A 476 -10.29 -16.53 -3.34
N ASN A 477 -10.26 -15.33 -3.93
CA ASN A 477 -9.07 -14.81 -4.58
C ASN A 477 -7.95 -14.57 -3.57
N LEU A 478 -8.26 -13.94 -2.42
CA LEU A 478 -7.30 -13.73 -1.33
C LEU A 478 -6.79 -15.06 -0.77
N ASN A 479 -7.64 -16.09 -0.70
CA ASN A 479 -7.22 -17.43 -0.28
C ASN A 479 -6.29 -18.11 -1.29
N LYS A 480 -6.43 -17.85 -2.60
CA LYS A 480 -5.49 -18.36 -3.62
C LYS A 480 -4.15 -17.59 -3.66
N ILE A 481 -4.09 -16.40 -3.05
CA ILE A 481 -2.88 -15.58 -2.94
C ILE A 481 -1.95 -16.11 -1.84
N ILE A 482 -2.51 -16.70 -0.79
CA ILE A 482 -1.79 -17.48 0.24
C ILE A 482 -1.28 -18.77 -0.39
#